data_AF-A0A315X9E8-F1
#
_entry.id   AF-A0A315X9E8-F1
#
_cell.length_a   1.000
_cell.length_b   1.000
_cell.length_c   1.000
_cell.angle_alpha   90.00
_cell.angle_beta   90.00
_cell.angle_gamma   90.00
#
_symmetry.space_group_name_H-M   'P 1'
#
loop_
_entity.id
_entity.type
_entity.pdbx_description
1 polymer ?
#
loop_
_entity_poly.entity_id
_entity_poly.type
_entity_poly.pdbx_seq_one_letter_code
_entity_poly.pdbx_strand_id
1 'polypeptide(L)'
;MTRLEVRNLRADEIRAQLLREMGGTVDGTRVDGDRWSVDFVVGEPAKVGRMSVPVLFLDVRGEREAEIAHYLRLRTMRGGG
;
A
#
# COMPACT_ATOMS: atom_id res chain seq x y z
N MET A 1 5.04 -7.89 -11.07
CA MET A 1 4.83 -7.63 -9.63
C MET A 1 5.60 -6.36 -9.31
N THR A 2 4.91 -5.37 -8.74
CA THR A 2 5.50 -4.09 -8.34
C THR A 2 5.42 -3.98 -6.83
N ARG A 3 6.57 -3.77 -6.16
CA ARG A 3 6.63 -3.55 -4.72
C ARG A 3 6.82 -2.07 -4.43
N LEU A 4 5.97 -1.51 -3.57
CA LEU A 4 6.07 -0.14 -3.10
C LEU A 4 6.41 -0.14 -1.62
N GLU A 5 7.46 0.58 -1.24
CA GLU A 5 7.75 0.85 0.16
C GLU A 5 7.02 2.13 0.59
N VAL A 6 6.31 2.02 1.69
CA VAL A 6 5.56 3.12 2.29
C VAL A 6 6.01 3.26 3.74
N ARG A 7 6.29 4.50 4.14
CA ARG A 7 6.74 4.81 5.49
C ARG A 7 5.72 5.71 6.17
N ASN A 8 5.56 5.54 7.48
CA ASN A 8 4.73 6.42 8.31
C ASN A 8 3.25 6.50 7.89
N LEU A 9 2.71 5.47 7.23
CA LEU A 9 1.29 5.36 6.88
C LEU A 9 0.71 4.06 7.42
N ARG A 10 -0.57 4.10 7.79
CA ARG A 10 -1.25 2.92 8.31
C ARG A 10 -1.89 2.11 7.17
N ALA A 11 -1.83 0.78 7.31
CA ALA A 11 -2.34 -0.14 6.29
C ALA A 11 -3.86 -0.01 6.08
N ASP A 12 -4.61 0.26 7.14
CA ASP A 12 -6.07 0.46 7.13
C ASP A 12 -6.47 1.72 6.35
N GLU A 13 -5.72 2.81 6.48
CA GLU A 13 -5.98 4.06 5.74
C GLU A 13 -5.79 3.85 4.23
N ILE A 14 -4.67 3.24 3.85
CA ILE A 14 -4.36 2.94 2.44
C ILE A 14 -5.41 1.97 1.87
N ARG A 15 -5.78 0.94 2.64
CA ARG A 15 -6.82 -0.02 2.25
C ARG A 15 -8.17 0.65 2.03
N ALA A 16 -8.60 1.50 2.96
CA ALA A 16 -9.88 2.20 2.85
C ALA A 16 -9.92 3.11 1.61
N GLN A 17 -8.82 3.79 1.29
CA GLN A 17 -8.72 4.60 0.07
C GLN A 17 -8.75 3.74 -1.19
N LEU A 18 -8.01 2.62 -1.20
CA LEU A 18 -7.95 1.72 -2.34
C LEU A 18 -9.34 1.14 -2.66
N LEU A 19 -10.08 0.69 -1.65
CA LEU A 19 -11.45 0.18 -1.81
C LEU A 19 -12.42 1.26 -2.29
N ARG A 20 -12.28 2.50 -1.78
CA ARG A 20 -13.16 3.62 -2.17
C ARG A 20 -12.96 4.03 -3.63
N GLU A 21 -11.72 4.11 -4.08
CA GLU A 21 -11.39 4.69 -5.38
C GLU A 21 -11.30 3.64 -6.49
N MET A 22 -10.80 2.44 -6.18
CA MET A 22 -10.54 1.38 -7.18
C MET A 22 -11.50 0.19 -7.06
N GLY A 23 -12.32 0.15 -5.99
CA GLY A 23 -13.16 -1.00 -5.67
C GLY A 23 -12.36 -2.22 -5.19
N GLY A 24 -13.06 -3.33 -4.98
CA GLY A 24 -12.46 -4.60 -4.58
C GLY A 24 -13.01 -5.14 -3.26
N THR A 25 -12.38 -6.20 -2.78
CA THR A 25 -12.72 -6.93 -1.57
C THR A 25 -11.48 -7.18 -0.73
N VAL A 26 -11.69 -7.40 0.57
CA VAL A 26 -10.60 -7.62 1.53
C VAL A 26 -10.56 -9.08 1.91
N ASP A 27 -9.38 -9.68 1.81
CA ASP A 27 -9.07 -11.00 2.36
C ASP A 27 -7.83 -10.91 3.25
N GLY A 28 -8.02 -10.90 4.57
CA GLY A 28 -6.92 -10.76 5.53
C GLY A 28 -6.07 -9.50 5.29
N THR A 29 -4.80 -9.66 4.95
CA THR A 29 -3.86 -8.57 4.61
C THR A 29 -3.85 -8.21 3.12
N ARG A 30 -4.70 -8.83 2.30
CA ARG A 30 -4.80 -8.60 0.87
C ARG A 30 -6.06 -7.83 0.48
N VAL A 31 -5.96 -7.06 -0.59
CA VAL A 31 -7.10 -6.46 -1.28
C VAL A 31 -7.13 -7.01 -2.71
N ASP A 32 -8.26 -7.56 -3.12
CA ASP A 32 -8.49 -8.13 -4.45
C ASP A 32 -9.51 -7.29 -5.21
N GLY A 33 -9.13 -6.83 -6.41
CA GLY A 33 -10.01 -6.11 -7.32
C GLY A 33 -10.04 -6.76 -8.70
N ASP A 34 -10.71 -6.10 -9.66
CA ASP A 34 -10.83 -6.64 -11.02
C ASP A 34 -9.45 -6.71 -11.71
N ARG A 35 -8.92 -7.93 -11.84
CA ARG A 35 -7.62 -8.25 -12.46
C ARG A 35 -6.42 -7.58 -11.79
N TRP A 36 -6.53 -7.30 -10.49
CA TRP A 36 -5.41 -6.85 -9.67
C TRP A 36 -5.54 -7.29 -8.20
N SER A 37 -4.41 -7.32 -7.50
CA SER A 37 -4.37 -7.53 -6.05
C SER A 37 -3.26 -6.71 -5.41
N VAL A 38 -3.42 -6.36 -4.14
CA VAL A 38 -2.43 -5.68 -3.31
C VAL A 38 -2.30 -6.39 -1.97
N ASP A 39 -1.13 -6.94 -1.69
CA ASP A 39 -0.79 -7.45 -0.36
C ASP A 39 -0.11 -6.37 0.49
N PHE A 40 -0.56 -6.27 1.74
CA PHE A 40 -0.04 -5.34 2.73
C PHE A 40 0.92 -6.11 3.65
N VAL A 41 2.21 -5.90 3.46
CA VAL A 41 3.27 -6.65 4.15
C VAL A 41 4.00 -5.73 5.12
N VAL A 42 3.91 -6.03 6.41
CA VAL A 42 4.62 -5.27 7.45
C VAL A 42 6.12 -5.48 7.30
N GLY A 43 6.87 -4.38 7.19
CA GLY A 43 8.32 -4.37 7.16
C GLY A 43 8.92 -4.13 8.54
N GLU A 44 10.23 -4.34 8.65
CA GLU A 44 10.97 -3.91 9.84
C GLU A 44 10.92 -2.37 9.95
N PRO A 45 10.56 -1.81 11.12
CA PRO A 45 10.55 -0.37 11.29
C PRO A 45 11.93 0.25 11.09
N ALA A 46 11.99 1.31 10.30
CA ALA A 46 13.21 2.07 10.10
C ALA A 46 13.55 2.87 11.36
N LYS A 47 14.81 2.91 11.76
CA LYS A 47 15.29 3.71 12.90
C LYS A 47 15.89 5.02 12.40
N VAL A 48 15.40 6.13 12.93
CA VAL A 48 15.95 7.48 12.69
C VAL A 48 16.28 8.08 14.05
N GLY A 49 17.52 7.93 14.49
CA GLY A 49 17.92 8.27 15.87
C GLY A 49 17.15 7.43 16.89
N ARG A 50 16.42 8.10 17.80
CA ARG A 50 15.54 7.43 18.78
C ARG A 50 14.12 7.15 18.26
N MET A 51 13.79 7.62 17.07
CA MET A 51 12.47 7.45 16.46
C MET A 51 12.41 6.14 15.67
N SER A 52 11.30 5.42 15.80
CA SER A 52 10.97 4.25 14.98
C SER A 52 9.87 4.63 14.01
N VAL A 53 10.13 4.47 12.71
CA VAL A 53 9.20 4.78 11.63
C VAL A 53 8.62 3.47 11.10
N PRO A 54 7.31 3.24 11.19
CA PRO A 54 6.67 2.08 10.61
C PRO A 54 6.94 1.99 9.11
N VAL A 55 7.28 0.78 8.64
CA VAL A 55 7.49 0.46 7.22
C VAL A 55 6.42 -0.54 6.81
N LEU A 56 5.78 -0.27 5.68
CA LEU A 56 4.79 -1.11 5.06
C LEU A 56 5.15 -1.30 3.60
N PHE A 57 5.13 -2.53 3.11
CA PHE A 57 5.27 -2.83 1.70
C PHE A 57 3.91 -3.14 1.09
N LEU A 58 3.66 -2.60 -0.10
CA LEU A 58 2.50 -2.91 -0.92
C LEU A 58 2.98 -3.72 -2.12
N ASP A 59 2.68 -5.01 -2.14
CA ASP A 59 3.00 -5.88 -3.27
C ASP A 59 1.81 -5.90 -4.22
N VAL A 60 1.95 -5.21 -5.35
CA VAL A 60 0.91 -5.08 -6.38
C VAL A 60 1.13 -6.12 -7.47
N ARG A 61 0.06 -6.84 -7.84
CA ARG A 61 0.07 -7.86 -8.91
C ARG A 61 -1.19 -7.78 -9.77
N GLY A 62 -1.11 -8.37 -10.97
CA GLY A 62 -2.23 -8.51 -11.91
C GLY A 62 -2.06 -7.69 -13.19
N GLU A 63 -3.03 -7.78 -14.09
CA GLU A 63 -2.99 -7.08 -15.39
C GLU A 63 -3.00 -5.55 -15.22
N ARG A 64 -3.68 -5.04 -14.18
CA ARG A 64 -3.75 -3.61 -13.86
C ARG A 64 -2.65 -3.15 -12.91
N GLU A 65 -1.59 -3.95 -12.71
CA GLU A 65 -0.51 -3.65 -11.76
C GLU A 65 0.06 -2.23 -11.89
N ALA A 66 0.36 -1.79 -13.12
CA ALA A 66 0.96 -0.47 -13.36
C ALA A 66 0.03 0.68 -12.94
N GLU A 67 -1.28 0.54 -13.21
CA GLU A 67 -2.30 1.51 -12.85
C GLU A 67 -2.46 1.61 -11.32
N ILE A 68 -2.59 0.46 -10.64
CA ILE A 68 -2.73 0.40 -9.18
C ILE A 68 -1.47 0.93 -8.50
N ALA A 69 -0.29 0.54 -8.97
CA ALA A 69 0.97 1.02 -8.42
C ALA A 69 1.14 2.53 -8.63
N HIS A 70 0.73 3.07 -9.78
CA HIS A 70 0.75 4.51 -10.04
C HIS A 70 -0.19 5.28 -9.09
N TYR A 71 -1.43 4.80 -8.94
CA TYR A 71 -2.40 5.36 -7.99
C TYR A 71 -1.83 5.37 -6.55
N LEU A 72 -1.31 4.24 -6.09
CA LEU A 72 -0.75 4.12 -4.74
C LEU A 72 0.43 5.07 -4.52
N ARG A 73 1.35 5.20 -5.48
CA ARG A 73 2.47 6.16 -5.42
C ARG A 73 1.98 7.60 -5.24
N LEU A 74 0.97 8.02 -6.01
CA LEU A 74 0.44 9.38 -5.92
C LEU A 74 -0.23 9.67 -4.57
N ARG A 75 -0.77 8.65 -3.89
CA ARG A 75 -1.42 8.80 -2.59
C ARG A 75 -0.43 8.73 -1.43
N THR A 76 0.54 7.81 -1.48
CA THR A 76 1.49 7.61 -0.37
C THR A 76 2.56 8.71 -0.29
N MET A 77 2.92 9.35 -1.41
CA MET A 77 3.88 10.46 -1.42
C MET A 77 3.28 11.81 -1.00
N ARG A 78 1.95 11.95 -0.96
CA ARG A 78 1.28 13.22 -0.58
C ARG A 78 1.09 13.40 0.94
N GLY A 79 1.38 12.38 1.75
CA GLY A 79 1.13 12.38 3.21
C GLY A 79 2.32 12.79 4.09
N GLY A 80 3.45 13.22 3.52
CA GLY A 80 4.61 13.69 4.28
C GLY A 80 4.47 15.16 4.68
N GLY A 81 3.69 15.43 5.72
CA GLY A 81 3.66 16.71 6.45
C GLY A 81 4.40 16.60 7.77
#